data_AF-A0AA41WQQ0-F1
#
_entry.id   AF-A0AA41WQQ0-F1
#
_cell.length_a   1.000
_cell.length_b   1.000
_cell.length_c   1.000
_cell.angle_alpha   90.00
_cell.angle_beta   90.00
_cell.angle_gamma   90.00
#
_symmetry.space_group_name_H-M   'P 1'
#
loop_
_entity.id
_entity.type
_entity.pdbx_description
1 polymer ?
#
loop_
_entity_poly.entity_id
_entity_poly.type
_entity_poly.pdbx_seq_one_letter_code
_entity_poly.pdbx_strand_id
1 'polypeptide(L)'
;MDYEKISVAERVRRTIEAAASRDFAEIRKLTQSCPKETVEITNLEYLNTSRMLMRAASLFELEVRGLLLNITAAQQAGQHDVMLHNLKEIAAVKVAWEEFCDGYDLEPSVLVLAAGGHHPIVSSALQTTLDADPESVNQWSERLRVSASAETAGEIRH
;
A
#
# COMPACT_ATOMS: atom_id res chain seq x y z
N MET A 1 29.77 -5.28 17.29
CA MET A 1 29.77 -4.87 15.88
C MET A 1 29.71 -3.36 15.86
N ASP A 2 30.54 -2.72 15.04
CA ASP A 2 30.56 -1.26 14.95
C ASP A 2 29.48 -0.81 13.95
N TYR A 3 28.34 -0.40 14.47
CA TYR A 3 27.18 0.00 13.65
C TYR A 3 27.39 1.35 12.94
N GLU A 4 28.42 2.12 13.27
CA GLU A 4 28.69 3.40 12.60
C GLU A 4 29.38 3.20 11.25
N LYS A 5 30.05 2.05 11.07
CA LYS A 5 30.86 1.73 9.88
C LYS A 5 30.20 0.77 8.91
N ILE A 6 28.99 0.28 9.21
CA ILE A 6 28.25 -0.56 8.26
C ILE A 6 27.75 0.29 7.09
N SER A 7 27.85 -0.25 5.88
CA SER A 7 27.33 0.42 4.69
C SER A 7 25.80 0.55 4.74
N VAL A 8 25.25 1.49 3.99
CA VAL A 8 23.79 1.65 3.85
C VAL A 8 23.14 0.35 3.38
N ALA A 9 23.72 -0.32 2.37
CA ALA A 9 23.21 -1.58 1.85
C ALA A 9 23.16 -2.68 2.92
N GLU A 10 24.20 -2.80 3.74
CA GLU A 10 24.25 -3.77 4.84
C GLU A 10 23.23 -3.44 5.93
N ARG A 11 23.07 -2.15 6.26
CA ARG A 11 22.04 -1.69 7.21
C ARG A 11 20.64 -2.04 6.73
N VAL A 12 20.34 -1.81 5.44
CA VAL A 12 19.05 -2.18 4.82
C VAL A 12 18.82 -3.69 4.91
N ARG A 13 19.80 -4.50 4.49
CA ARG A 13 19.71 -5.98 4.57
C ARG A 13 19.39 -6.44 5.99
N ARG A 14 20.16 -5.98 6.99
CA ARG A 14 19.96 -6.37 8.39
C ARG A 14 18.64 -5.85 8.96
N THR A 15 18.16 -4.69 8.52
CA THR A 15 16.85 -4.17 8.90
C THR A 15 15.74 -5.08 8.40
N ILE A 16 15.82 -5.55 7.15
CA ILE A 16 14.85 -6.50 6.57
C ILE A 16 14.88 -7.83 7.32
N GLU A 17 16.07 -8.37 7.62
CA GLU A 17 16.24 -9.62 8.38
C GLU A 17 15.70 -9.51 9.82
N ALA A 18 15.96 -8.39 10.49
CA ALA A 18 15.44 -8.09 11.82
C ALA A 18 13.91 -7.94 11.79
N ALA A 19 13.35 -7.29 10.78
CA ALA A 19 11.90 -7.17 10.60
C ALA A 19 11.23 -8.53 10.37
N ALA A 20 11.80 -9.38 9.52
CA ALA A 20 11.31 -10.75 9.31
C ALA A 20 11.33 -11.57 10.60
N SER A 21 12.33 -11.35 11.46
CA SER A 21 12.48 -12.02 12.76
C SER A 21 11.74 -11.32 13.91
N ARG A 22 11.03 -10.21 13.65
CA ARG A 22 10.38 -9.33 14.64
C ARG A 22 11.32 -8.81 15.74
N ASP A 23 12.61 -8.68 15.43
CA ASP A 23 13.61 -8.10 16.33
C ASP A 23 13.58 -6.56 16.23
N PHE A 24 12.59 -5.96 16.89
CA PHE A 24 12.43 -4.51 16.92
C PHE A 24 13.56 -3.78 17.67
N ALA A 25 14.30 -4.49 18.53
CA ALA A 25 15.43 -3.90 19.25
C ALA A 25 16.61 -3.68 18.30
N GLU A 26 16.88 -4.63 17.40
CA GLU A 26 17.91 -4.50 16.38
C GLU A 26 17.55 -3.42 15.35
N ILE A 27 16.29 -3.36 14.90
CA ILE A 27 15.82 -2.27 14.02
C ILE A 27 16.09 -0.91 14.68
N ARG A 28 15.73 -0.74 15.96
CA ARG A 28 15.96 0.52 16.68
C ARG A 28 17.44 0.90 16.74
N LYS A 29 18.34 -0.07 17.01
CA LYS A 29 19.79 0.17 17.01
C LYS A 29 20.31 0.57 15.63
N LEU A 30 19.86 -0.11 14.57
CA LEU A 30 20.21 0.22 13.19
C LEU A 30 19.72 1.61 12.80
N THR A 31 18.53 2.03 13.22
CA THR A 31 18.03 3.39 12.94
C THR A 31 18.82 4.45 13.72
N GLN A 32 19.05 4.24 15.02
CA GLN A 32 19.71 5.23 15.89
C GLN A 32 21.19 5.46 15.56
N SER A 33 21.87 4.42 15.07
CA SER A 33 23.29 4.49 14.69
C SER A 33 23.53 4.89 13.23
N CYS A 34 22.46 5.22 12.48
CA CYS A 34 22.60 5.67 11.10
C CYS A 34 23.20 7.08 11.09
N PRO A 35 24.31 7.33 10.34
CA PRO A 35 24.83 8.67 10.16
C PRO A 35 23.74 9.62 9.66
N LYS A 36 23.65 10.80 10.27
CA LYS A 36 22.72 11.85 9.84
C LYS A 36 23.40 12.72 8.81
N GLU A 37 22.71 12.99 7.71
CA GLU A 37 23.15 13.91 6.67
C GLU A 37 22.19 15.09 6.61
N THR A 38 22.71 16.28 6.30
CA THR A 38 21.87 17.45 6.01
C THR A 38 21.66 17.53 4.52
N VAL A 39 20.40 17.52 4.10
CA VAL A 39 20.02 17.60 2.69
C VAL A 39 19.06 18.76 2.48
N GLU A 40 19.18 19.43 1.34
CA GLU A 40 18.13 20.33 0.87
C GLU A 40 17.04 19.50 0.22
N ILE A 41 15.80 19.73 0.65
CA ILE A 41 14.63 18.99 0.21
C ILE A 41 13.58 20.00 -0.22
N THR A 42 13.00 19.76 -1.40
CA THR A 42 11.75 20.41 -1.81
C THR A 42 10.68 20.13 -0.75
N ASN A 43 9.67 21.01 -0.64
CA ASN A 43 8.58 20.92 0.33
C ASN A 43 8.21 19.47 0.69
N LEU A 44 8.43 19.09 1.96
CA LEU A 44 8.30 17.72 2.45
C LEU A 44 6.89 17.17 2.31
N GLU A 45 5.87 18.01 2.56
CA GLU A 45 4.48 17.62 2.44
C GLU A 45 4.15 17.25 0.99
N TYR A 46 4.56 18.06 0.01
CA TYR A 46 4.43 17.74 -1.40
C TYR A 46 5.16 16.44 -1.78
N LEU A 47 6.42 16.27 -1.33
CA LEU A 47 7.22 15.10 -1.67
C LEU A 47 6.63 13.82 -1.08
N ASN A 48 6.23 13.85 0.19
CA ASN A 48 5.67 12.70 0.88
C ASN A 48 4.28 12.37 0.31
N THR A 49 3.41 13.36 0.10
CA THR A 49 2.08 13.14 -0.48
C THR A 49 2.17 12.56 -1.89
N SER A 50 3.04 13.07 -2.76
CA SER A 50 3.18 12.53 -4.13
C SER A 50 3.70 11.09 -4.15
N ARG A 51 4.68 10.74 -3.31
CA ARG A 51 5.20 9.36 -3.19
C ARG A 51 4.17 8.41 -2.61
N MET A 52 3.50 8.84 -1.55
CA MET A 52 2.42 8.14 -0.90
C MET A 52 1.31 7.78 -1.89
N LEU A 53 0.83 8.73 -2.69
CA LEU A 53 -0.26 8.52 -3.65
C LEU A 53 0.11 7.46 -4.70
N MET A 54 1.32 7.54 -5.27
CA MET A 54 1.79 6.53 -6.23
C MET A 54 1.85 5.13 -5.61
N ARG A 55 2.34 5.05 -4.37
CA ARG A 55 2.39 3.77 -3.63
C ARG A 55 1.00 3.25 -3.32
N ALA A 56 0.07 4.11 -2.91
CA ALA A 56 -1.32 3.72 -2.63
C ALA A 56 -1.96 3.10 -3.87
N ALA A 57 -1.73 3.66 -5.07
CA ALA A 57 -2.19 3.06 -6.32
C ALA A 57 -1.55 1.69 -6.61
N SER A 58 -0.25 1.53 -6.39
CA SER A 58 0.40 0.21 -6.55
C SER A 58 -0.15 -0.83 -5.58
N LEU A 59 -0.47 -0.44 -4.34
CA LEU A 59 -1.06 -1.32 -3.33
C LEU A 59 -2.51 -1.67 -3.68
N PHE A 60 -3.32 -0.69 -4.10
CA PHE A 60 -4.67 -0.92 -4.61
C PHE A 60 -4.68 -1.96 -5.74
N GLU A 61 -3.80 -1.79 -6.74
CA GLU A 61 -3.65 -2.74 -7.83
C GLU A 61 -3.29 -4.15 -7.34
N LEU A 62 -2.38 -4.25 -6.37
CA LEU A 62 -1.95 -5.53 -5.80
C LEU A 62 -3.09 -6.24 -5.04
N GLU A 63 -3.85 -5.49 -4.24
CA GLU A 63 -4.98 -6.01 -3.47
C GLU A 63 -6.09 -6.54 -4.40
N VAL A 64 -6.44 -5.80 -5.45
CA VAL A 64 -7.44 -6.26 -6.43
C VAL A 64 -6.96 -7.51 -7.17
N ARG A 65 -5.67 -7.60 -7.54
CA ARG A 65 -5.10 -8.84 -8.10
C ARG A 65 -5.18 -10.00 -7.11
N GLY A 66 -4.95 -9.76 -5.82
CA GLY A 66 -5.11 -10.75 -4.74
C GLY A 66 -6.54 -11.29 -4.64
N LEU A 67 -7.54 -10.40 -4.66
CA LEU A 67 -8.96 -10.77 -4.67
C LEU A 67 -9.31 -11.62 -5.91
N LEU A 68 -8.79 -11.27 -7.08
CA LEU A 68 -9.02 -12.03 -8.32
C LEU A 68 -8.38 -13.42 -8.32
N LEU A 69 -7.19 -13.56 -7.71
CA LEU A 69 -6.57 -14.85 -7.49
C LEU A 69 -7.42 -15.71 -6.55
N ASN A 70 -7.94 -15.13 -5.46
CA ASN A 70 -8.83 -15.82 -4.54
C ASN A 70 -10.13 -16.27 -5.20
N ILE A 71 -10.73 -15.43 -6.06
CA ILE A 71 -11.91 -15.79 -6.86
C ILE A 71 -11.62 -17.00 -7.74
N THR A 72 -10.49 -16.98 -8.45
CA THR A 72 -10.09 -18.07 -9.36
C THR A 72 -9.88 -19.37 -8.58
N ALA A 73 -9.19 -19.31 -7.45
CA ALA A 73 -8.97 -20.48 -6.59
C ALA A 73 -10.28 -21.02 -6.00
N ALA A 74 -11.15 -20.14 -5.50
CA ALA A 74 -12.45 -20.51 -4.94
C ALA A 74 -13.36 -21.15 -6.00
N GLN A 75 -13.36 -20.62 -7.23
CA GLN A 75 -14.10 -21.19 -8.35
C GLN A 75 -13.62 -22.62 -8.68
N GLN A 76 -12.30 -22.84 -8.73
CA GLN A 76 -11.73 -24.17 -8.97
C GLN A 76 -12.06 -25.16 -7.85
N ALA A 77 -12.12 -24.69 -6.61
CA ALA A 77 -12.46 -25.49 -5.44
C ALA A 77 -13.99 -25.67 -5.23
N GLY A 78 -14.84 -25.06 -6.06
CA GLY A 78 -16.30 -25.09 -5.89
C GLY A 78 -16.81 -24.31 -4.66
N GLN A 79 -16.00 -23.39 -4.12
CA GLN A 79 -16.31 -22.59 -2.93
C GLN A 79 -17.06 -21.31 -3.31
N HIS A 80 -18.33 -21.47 -3.66
CA HIS A 80 -19.17 -20.40 -4.20
C HIS A 80 -19.31 -19.20 -3.25
N ASP A 81 -19.44 -19.44 -1.93
CA ASP A 81 -19.58 -18.36 -0.95
C ASP A 81 -18.31 -17.51 -0.85
N VAL A 82 -17.13 -18.15 -0.90
CA VAL A 82 -15.83 -17.45 -0.88
C VAL A 82 -15.67 -16.63 -2.16
N MET A 83 -16.01 -17.20 -3.31
CA MET A 83 -15.99 -16.50 -4.59
C MET A 83 -16.90 -15.26 -4.56
N LEU A 84 -18.14 -15.41 -4.10
CA LEU A 84 -19.10 -14.31 -4.01
C LEU A 84 -18.63 -13.23 -3.03
N HIS A 85 -18.06 -13.62 -1.89
CA HIS A 85 -17.50 -12.68 -0.93
C HIS A 85 -16.38 -11.84 -1.58
N ASN A 86 -15.41 -12.46 -2.25
CA ASN A 86 -14.33 -11.71 -2.91
C ASN A 86 -14.83 -10.80 -4.05
N LEU A 87 -15.89 -11.19 -4.77
CA LEU A 87 -16.53 -10.32 -5.78
C LEU A 87 -17.14 -9.07 -5.13
N LYS A 88 -17.77 -9.20 -3.96
CA LYS A 88 -18.28 -8.04 -3.19
C LYS A 88 -17.14 -7.17 -2.67
N GLU A 89 -16.04 -7.77 -2.23
CA GLU A 89 -14.84 -7.03 -1.82
C GLU A 89 -14.25 -6.21 -2.98
N ILE A 90 -14.31 -6.70 -4.23
CA ILE A 90 -13.90 -5.91 -5.41
C ILE A 90 -14.79 -4.68 -5.60
N ALA A 91 -16.11 -4.79 -5.41
CA ALA A 91 -17.01 -3.64 -5.46
C ALA A 91 -16.72 -2.64 -4.34
N ALA A 92 -16.46 -3.13 -3.13
CA ALA A 92 -16.14 -2.29 -1.98
C ALA A 92 -14.81 -1.54 -2.14
N VAL A 93 -13.74 -2.24 -2.53
CA VAL A 93 -12.43 -1.61 -2.72
C VAL A 93 -12.43 -0.60 -3.86
N LYS A 94 -13.26 -0.82 -4.90
CA LYS A 94 -13.45 0.16 -5.99
C LYS A 94 -14.02 1.47 -5.44
N VAL A 95 -15.12 1.41 -4.70
CA VAL A 95 -15.75 2.61 -4.10
C VAL A 95 -14.78 3.31 -3.14
N ALA A 96 -14.13 2.55 -2.26
CA ALA A 96 -13.13 3.09 -1.34
C ALA A 96 -11.95 3.77 -2.07
N TRP A 97 -11.52 3.22 -3.21
CA TRP A 97 -10.48 3.82 -4.04
C TRP A 97 -10.93 5.12 -4.72
N GLU A 98 -12.15 5.16 -5.24
CA GLU A 98 -12.75 6.36 -5.82
C GLU A 98 -12.86 7.48 -4.78
N GLU A 99 -13.37 7.18 -3.59
CA GLU A 99 -13.44 8.12 -2.45
C GLU A 99 -12.05 8.58 -1.98
N PHE A 100 -11.08 7.67 -1.93
CA PHE A 100 -9.70 8.00 -1.56
C PHE A 100 -9.10 9.00 -2.56
N CYS A 101 -9.32 8.81 -3.86
CA CYS A 101 -8.81 9.71 -4.90
C CYS A 101 -9.51 11.07 -4.87
N ASP A 102 -10.83 11.08 -4.65
CA ASP A 102 -11.63 12.32 -4.51
C ASP A 102 -11.12 13.19 -3.36
N GLY A 103 -10.69 12.57 -2.25
CA GLY A 103 -10.07 13.28 -1.12
C GLY A 103 -8.78 14.06 -1.44
N TYR A 104 -8.20 13.85 -2.62
CA TYR A 104 -7.03 14.58 -3.14
C TYR A 104 -7.32 15.32 -4.45
N ASP A 105 -8.58 15.47 -4.84
CA ASP A 105 -9.00 16.04 -6.12
C ASP A 105 -8.36 15.33 -7.34
N LEU A 106 -8.21 14.00 -7.26
CA LEU A 106 -7.59 13.18 -8.29
C LEU A 106 -8.59 12.26 -8.99
N GLU A 107 -8.42 12.14 -10.30
CA GLU A 107 -9.10 11.10 -11.05
C GLU A 107 -8.43 9.73 -10.78
N PRO A 108 -9.18 8.68 -10.38
CA PRO A 108 -8.63 7.35 -10.10
C PRO A 108 -7.78 6.78 -11.23
N SER A 109 -8.19 7.02 -12.47
CA SER A 109 -7.52 6.54 -13.68
C SER A 109 -6.11 7.15 -13.84
N VAL A 110 -5.97 8.45 -13.53
CA VAL A 110 -4.71 9.18 -13.62
C VAL A 110 -3.71 8.64 -12.61
N LEU A 111 -4.15 8.43 -11.36
CA LEU A 111 -3.26 7.96 -10.30
C LEU A 111 -2.77 6.53 -10.55
N VAL A 112 -3.64 5.66 -11.06
CA VAL A 112 -3.24 4.31 -11.47
C VAL A 112 -2.28 4.34 -12.65
N LEU A 113 -2.50 5.19 -13.66
CA LEU A 113 -1.57 5.34 -14.78
C LEU A 113 -0.19 5.81 -14.33
N ALA A 114 -0.13 6.74 -13.38
CA ALA A 114 1.14 7.18 -12.78
C ALA A 114 1.89 6.03 -12.07
N ALA A 115 1.16 5.06 -11.53
CA ALA A 115 1.71 3.86 -10.88
C ALA A 115 1.99 2.70 -11.86
N GLY A 116 1.89 2.91 -13.17
CA GLY A 116 2.18 1.91 -14.21
C GLY A 116 0.95 1.28 -14.88
N GLY A 117 -0.26 1.73 -14.53
CA GLY A 117 -1.51 1.29 -15.14
C GLY A 117 -2.09 0.01 -14.54
N HIS A 118 -3.36 -0.25 -14.87
CA HIS A 118 -4.02 -1.50 -14.50
C HIS A 118 -3.52 -2.67 -15.36
N HIS A 119 -3.40 -3.85 -14.74
CA HIS A 119 -3.44 -5.08 -15.51
C HIS A 119 -4.83 -5.27 -16.13
N PRO A 120 -4.96 -5.81 -17.36
CA PRO A 120 -6.27 -5.95 -18.02
C PRO A 120 -7.33 -6.67 -17.19
N ILE A 121 -6.92 -7.67 -16.39
CA ILE A 121 -7.84 -8.40 -15.49
C ILE A 121 -8.42 -7.51 -14.40
N VAL A 122 -7.63 -6.55 -13.88
CA VAL A 122 -8.09 -5.59 -12.88
C VAL A 122 -9.04 -4.58 -13.52
N SER A 123 -8.70 -4.06 -14.71
CA SER A 123 -9.60 -3.18 -15.46
C SER A 123 -10.97 -3.83 -15.70
N SER A 124 -10.99 -5.11 -16.09
CA SER A 124 -12.23 -5.85 -16.28
C SER A 124 -12.99 -6.06 -14.96
N ALA A 125 -12.29 -6.32 -13.86
CA ALA A 125 -12.90 -6.55 -12.56
C ALA A 125 -13.56 -5.28 -12.00
N LEU A 126 -12.93 -4.11 -12.19
CA LEU A 126 -13.45 -2.82 -11.74
C LEU A 126 -14.66 -2.34 -12.55
N GLN A 127 -15.00 -3.00 -13.67
CA GLN A 127 -16.26 -2.80 -14.38
C GLN A 127 -17.45 -3.50 -13.70
N THR A 128 -17.24 -4.14 -12.54
CA THR A 128 -18.31 -4.73 -11.73
C THR A 128 -19.44 -3.72 -11.46
N THR A 129 -20.67 -4.22 -11.53
CA THR A 129 -21.92 -3.49 -11.21
C THR A 129 -22.54 -4.00 -9.90
N LEU A 130 -21.80 -4.79 -9.13
CA LEU A 130 -22.27 -5.25 -7.82
C LEU A 130 -22.32 -4.07 -6.85
N ASP A 131 -23.33 -4.06 -5.99
CA ASP A 131 -23.44 -3.09 -4.92
C ASP A 131 -22.33 -3.34 -3.88
N ALA A 132 -21.64 -2.26 -3.52
CA ALA A 132 -20.63 -2.28 -2.48
C ALA A 132 -21.31 -2.34 -1.10
N ASP A 133 -20.84 -3.25 -0.25
CA ASP A 133 -21.25 -3.29 1.15
C ASP A 133 -20.60 -2.13 1.92
N PRO A 134 -21.36 -1.27 2.63
CA PRO A 134 -20.80 -0.11 3.33
C PRO A 134 -19.79 -0.45 4.42
N GLU A 135 -19.91 -1.61 5.08
CA GLU A 135 -18.94 -2.03 6.09
C GLU A 135 -17.61 -2.39 5.42
N SER A 136 -17.65 -3.18 4.35
CA SER A 136 -16.45 -3.49 3.55
C SER A 136 -15.81 -2.22 2.97
N VAL A 137 -16.59 -1.25 2.47
CA VAL A 137 -16.05 0.03 1.96
C VAL A 137 -15.27 0.74 3.06
N ASN A 138 -15.84 0.88 4.25
CA ASN A 138 -15.15 1.50 5.39
C ASN A 138 -13.85 0.78 5.75
N GLN A 139 -13.84 -0.56 5.74
CA GLN A 139 -12.64 -1.34 6.01
C GLN A 139 -11.54 -1.08 4.96
N TRP A 140 -11.90 -1.00 3.68
CA TRP A 140 -10.95 -0.69 2.60
C TRP A 140 -10.45 0.75 2.68
N SER A 141 -11.32 1.72 2.97
CA SER A 141 -10.94 3.13 3.15
C SER A 141 -9.91 3.29 4.27
N GLU A 142 -10.09 2.59 5.40
CA GLU A 142 -9.10 2.58 6.49
C GLU A 142 -7.78 1.93 6.06
N ARG A 143 -7.81 0.81 5.33
CA ARG A 143 -6.57 0.17 4.83
C ARG A 143 -5.80 1.08 3.87
N LEU A 144 -6.49 1.80 2.99
CA LEU A 144 -5.88 2.76 2.07
C LEU A 144 -5.24 3.92 2.85
N ARG A 145 -5.95 4.48 3.84
CA ARG A 145 -5.41 5.53 4.74
C ARG A 145 -4.18 5.08 5.52
N VAL A 146 -4.20 3.88 6.09
CA VAL A 146 -3.04 3.33 6.82
C VAL A 146 -1.85 3.15 5.87
N SER A 147 -2.08 2.60 4.69
CA SER A 147 -1.05 2.41 3.66
C SER A 147 -0.43 3.73 3.21
N ALA A 148 -1.25 4.78 3.16
CA ALA A 148 -0.83 6.14 2.88
C ALA A 148 -0.01 6.77 4.05
N SER A 149 -0.37 6.49 5.30
CA SER A 149 0.27 7.14 6.46
C SER A 149 1.68 6.63 6.82
N ALA A 150 2.08 5.44 6.34
CA ALA A 150 3.27 4.72 6.81
C ALA A 150 4.63 5.45 6.64
N GLU A 151 4.71 6.53 5.84
CA GLU A 151 5.95 7.29 5.65
C GLU A 151 6.23 8.32 6.74
N THR A 152 5.20 8.83 7.43
CA THR A 152 5.38 9.91 8.42
C THR A 152 6.02 9.46 9.74
N ALA A 153 6.09 8.15 10.02
CA ALA A 153 6.65 7.64 11.28
C ALA A 153 8.20 7.66 11.34
N GLY A 154 8.88 7.87 10.21
CA GLY A 154 10.34 7.97 10.14
C GLY A 154 10.91 9.37 10.38
N GLU A 155 10.07 10.40 10.33
CA GLU A 155 10.48 11.79 10.50
C GLU A 155 10.40 12.19 11.98
N ILE A 156 11.54 12.14 12.67
CA ILE A 156 11.66 12.85 13.95
C ILE A 156 11.60 14.34 13.63
N ARG A 157 10.41 14.94 13.81
CA ARG A 157 10.22 16.39 13.73
C ARG A 157 11.02 17.03 14.88
N HIS A 158 12.01 17.86 14.52
CA HIS A 158 12.78 18.68 15.44
C HIS A 158 12.05 20.01 15.68
#